data_AF-A0A135VA48-F1
#
_entry.id   AF-A0A135VA48-F1
#
_cell.length_a   1.000
_cell.length_b   1.000
_cell.length_c   1.000
_cell.angle_alpha   90.00
_cell.angle_beta   90.00
_cell.angle_gamma   90.00
#
_symmetry.space_group_name_H-M   'P 1'
#
loop_
_entity.id
_entity.type
_entity.pdbx_description
1 polymer ?
#
loop_
_entity_poly.entity_id
_entity_poly.type
_entity_poly.pdbx_seq_one_letter_code
_entity_poly.pdbx_strand_id
1 'polypeptide(L)'
;MGHKVLSLFDAVIENVQSQVEDGDEFRIIYLMTPFPTLFSSYGHNILGLDQTHSRSSVVFSIQGVLPTTKYQNLLRQRLKAATADIEAYARATGQLIPYLYLNYAGPDQKPLATYGQENIGFLKSVAEKYDPGQFFQYGVPGGIKIKDV
;
A
#
# COMPACT_ATOMS: atom_id res chain seq x y z
N MET A 1 5.37 -2.00 -17.31
CA MET A 1 4.62 -2.25 -16.07
C MET A 1 3.38 -3.12 -16.28
N GLY A 2 2.40 -2.69 -17.11
CA GLY A 2 1.10 -3.37 -17.24
C GLY A 2 1.17 -4.88 -17.52
N HIS A 3 1.94 -5.32 -18.52
CA HIS A 3 2.10 -6.75 -18.80
C HIS A 3 2.71 -7.55 -17.64
N LYS A 4 3.69 -7.00 -16.93
CA LYS A 4 4.33 -7.65 -15.77
C LYS A 4 3.31 -7.84 -14.64
N VAL A 5 2.54 -6.80 -14.35
CA VAL A 5 1.46 -6.80 -13.36
C VAL A 5 0.46 -7.90 -13.71
N LEU A 6 -0.09 -7.91 -14.94
CA LEU A 6 -1.05 -8.93 -15.39
C LEU A 6 -0.49 -10.35 -15.28
N SER A 7 0.72 -10.60 -15.81
CA SER A 7 1.33 -11.94 -15.78
C SER A 7 1.53 -12.50 -14.37
N LEU A 8 1.83 -11.64 -13.39
CA LEU A 8 1.99 -12.06 -12.00
C LEU A 8 0.64 -12.41 -11.38
N PHE A 9 -0.44 -11.72 -11.73
CA PHE A 9 -1.76 -12.04 -11.23
C PHE A 9 -2.35 -13.28 -11.85
N ASP A 10 -2.15 -13.51 -13.15
CA ASP A 10 -2.54 -14.77 -13.79
C ASP A 10 -1.86 -15.95 -13.06
N ALA A 11 -0.57 -15.82 -12.78
CA ALA A 11 0.17 -16.82 -12.01
C ALA A 11 -0.35 -16.99 -10.56
N VAL A 12 -0.78 -15.92 -9.90
CA VAL A 12 -1.42 -16.01 -8.56
C VAL A 12 -2.76 -16.72 -8.65
N ILE A 13 -3.60 -16.38 -9.64
CA ILE A 13 -4.93 -16.99 -9.83
C ILE A 13 -4.76 -18.47 -10.10
N GLU A 14 -3.92 -18.86 -11.06
CA GLU A 14 -3.63 -20.26 -11.38
C GLU A 14 -3.12 -21.03 -10.15
N ASN A 15 -2.19 -20.43 -9.40
CA ASN A 15 -1.65 -21.07 -8.20
C ASN A 15 -2.70 -21.24 -7.10
N VAL A 16 -3.50 -20.21 -6.80
CA VAL A 16 -4.53 -20.29 -5.76
C VAL A 16 -5.65 -21.23 -6.19
N GLN A 17 -6.10 -21.16 -7.44
CA GLN A 17 -7.15 -22.02 -7.99
C GLN A 17 -6.80 -23.52 -7.85
N SER A 18 -5.52 -23.89 -8.02
CA SER A 18 -5.07 -25.28 -7.86
C SER A 18 -5.10 -25.81 -6.42
N GLN A 19 -5.33 -24.95 -5.43
CA GLN A 19 -5.28 -25.26 -3.99
C GLN A 19 -6.61 -25.03 -3.27
N VAL A 20 -7.61 -24.47 -3.95
CA VAL A 20 -8.97 -24.30 -3.42
C VAL A 20 -9.85 -25.44 -3.93
N GLU A 21 -10.82 -25.84 -3.12
CA GLU A 21 -11.81 -26.86 -3.50
C GLU A 21 -12.77 -26.34 -4.57
N ASP A 22 -13.28 -27.24 -5.41
CA ASP A 22 -14.30 -26.92 -6.41
C ASP A 22 -15.54 -26.31 -5.72
N GLY A 23 -15.88 -25.07 -6.11
CA GLY A 23 -16.97 -24.29 -5.53
C GLY A 23 -16.55 -23.24 -4.49
N ASP A 24 -15.31 -23.26 -4.00
CA ASP A 24 -14.75 -22.20 -3.14
C ASP A 24 -14.22 -21.03 -4.01
N GLU A 25 -15.15 -20.23 -4.55
CA GLU A 25 -14.79 -19.07 -5.39
C GLU A 25 -14.02 -18.01 -4.59
N PHE A 26 -12.94 -17.48 -5.18
CA PHE A 26 -12.25 -16.28 -4.69
C PHE A 26 -12.21 -15.22 -5.78
N ARG A 27 -12.05 -13.95 -5.37
CA ARG A 27 -11.87 -12.84 -6.30
C ARG A 27 -10.62 -12.06 -5.95
N ILE A 28 -9.87 -11.66 -6.96
CA ILE A 28 -8.80 -10.69 -6.82
C ILE A 28 -9.25 -9.42 -7.52
N ILE A 29 -9.30 -8.32 -6.77
CA ILE A 29 -9.63 -7.00 -7.28
C ILE A 29 -8.34 -6.20 -7.31
N TYR A 30 -7.99 -5.69 -8.49
CA TYR A 30 -6.93 -4.72 -8.65
C TYR A 30 -7.54 -3.34 -8.92
N LEU A 31 -7.02 -2.34 -8.24
CA LEU A 31 -7.39 -0.95 -8.45
C LEU A 31 -6.17 -0.17 -8.91
N MET A 32 -6.29 0.44 -10.09
CA MET A 32 -5.29 1.30 -10.70
C MET A 32 -5.84 2.72 -10.71
N THR A 33 -5.55 3.49 -9.67
CA THR A 33 -6.02 4.87 -9.57
C THR A 33 -5.00 5.80 -10.23
N PRO A 34 -5.37 6.58 -11.27
CA PRO A 34 -4.48 7.56 -11.86
C PRO A 34 -3.94 8.53 -10.81
N PHE A 35 -2.64 8.76 -10.83
CA PHE A 35 -1.96 9.65 -9.90
C PHE A 35 -1.15 10.70 -10.70
N PRO A 36 -1.81 11.74 -11.23
CA PRO A 36 -1.16 12.82 -11.95
C PRO A 36 -0.28 13.69 -11.03
N THR A 37 0.73 14.34 -11.61
CA THR A 37 1.62 15.29 -10.89
C THR A 37 0.89 16.50 -10.32
N LEU A 38 -0.36 16.76 -10.72
CA LEU A 38 -1.19 17.80 -10.11
C LEU A 38 -1.24 17.70 -8.57
N PHE A 39 -1.17 16.48 -8.01
CA PHE A 39 -1.13 16.24 -6.57
C PHE A 39 0.17 16.69 -5.88
N SER A 40 1.26 16.89 -6.62
CA SER A 40 2.56 17.36 -6.12
C SER A 40 2.91 18.80 -6.54
N SER A 41 2.14 19.41 -7.45
CA SER A 41 2.43 20.73 -8.03
C SER A 41 2.11 21.92 -7.13
N TYR A 42 1.38 21.74 -6.03
CA TYR A 42 0.93 22.86 -5.16
C TYR A 42 1.93 23.25 -4.06
N GLY A 43 3.21 22.93 -4.24
CA GLY A 43 4.28 23.20 -3.27
C GLY A 43 4.38 22.15 -2.17
N HIS A 44 5.11 22.50 -1.11
CA HIS A 44 5.39 21.62 0.01
C HIS A 44 4.10 21.08 0.64
N ASN A 45 4.03 19.76 0.83
CA ASN A 45 2.89 19.11 1.45
C ASN A 45 3.32 18.04 2.45
N ILE A 46 2.47 17.78 3.44
CA ILE A 46 2.75 16.85 4.54
C ILE A 46 2.95 15.39 4.09
N LEU A 47 2.48 15.05 2.88
CA LEU A 47 2.61 13.72 2.31
C LEU A 47 3.97 13.50 1.63
N GLY A 48 4.79 14.56 1.50
CA GLY A 48 6.11 14.51 0.84
C GLY A 48 6.04 14.34 -0.68
N LEU A 49 4.88 14.60 -1.29
CA LEU A 49 4.68 14.37 -2.73
C LEU A 49 5.46 15.35 -3.61
N ASP A 50 5.74 16.55 -3.11
CA ASP A 50 6.56 17.56 -3.80
C ASP A 50 8.00 17.07 -4.02
N GLN A 51 8.48 16.15 -3.18
CA GLN A 51 9.82 15.58 -3.27
C GLN A 51 9.85 14.22 -3.99
N THR A 52 8.79 13.42 -3.82
CA THR A 52 8.77 12.02 -4.24
C THR A 52 8.02 11.78 -5.55
N HIS A 53 7.07 12.64 -5.92
CA HIS A 53 6.15 12.42 -7.04
C HIS A 53 6.38 13.42 -8.19
N SER A 54 7.42 13.16 -8.99
CA SER A 54 7.85 14.05 -10.09
C SER A 54 7.26 13.71 -11.47
N ARG A 55 6.49 12.62 -11.58
CA ARG A 55 5.91 12.16 -12.85
C ARG A 55 4.55 11.51 -12.63
N SER A 56 3.67 11.61 -13.63
CA SER A 56 2.37 10.96 -13.59
C SER A 56 2.54 9.45 -13.42
N SER A 57 1.78 8.89 -12.49
CA SER A 57 1.90 7.50 -12.08
C SER A 57 0.52 6.92 -11.76
N VAL A 58 0.50 5.76 -11.11
CA VAL A 58 -0.71 5.06 -10.69
C VAL A 58 -0.51 4.60 -9.25
N VAL A 59 -1.50 4.87 -8.39
CA VAL A 59 -1.60 4.19 -7.10
C VAL A 59 -2.19 2.81 -7.36
N PHE A 60 -1.43 1.78 -7.02
CA PHE A 60 -1.81 0.39 -7.24
C PHE A 60 -2.25 -0.27 -5.94
N SER A 61 -3.44 -0.88 -5.92
CA SER A 61 -3.98 -1.64 -4.79
C SER A 61 -4.46 -2.99 -5.27
N ILE A 62 -4.26 -4.02 -4.44
CA ILE A 62 -4.71 -5.38 -4.70
C ILE A 62 -5.47 -5.86 -3.48
N GLN A 63 -6.64 -6.44 -3.71
CA GLN A 63 -7.52 -6.95 -2.67
C GLN A 63 -7.96 -8.36 -3.01
N GLY A 64 -7.93 -9.25 -2.02
CA GLY A 64 -8.50 -10.59 -2.12
C GLY A 64 -9.86 -10.63 -1.42
N VAL A 65 -10.87 -11.16 -2.10
CA VAL A 65 -12.20 -11.40 -1.54
C VAL A 65 -12.42 -12.90 -1.48
N LEU A 66 -12.74 -13.38 -0.28
CA LEU A 66 -13.01 -14.79 0.01
C LEU A 66 -14.36 -14.91 0.72
N PRO A 67 -15.15 -15.95 0.43
CA PRO A 67 -16.42 -16.20 1.12
C PRO A 67 -16.20 -16.66 2.57
N THR A 68 -15.04 -17.25 2.86
CA THR A 68 -14.65 -17.72 4.20
C THR A 68 -13.18 -17.44 4.48
N THR A 69 -12.76 -17.57 5.74
CA THR A 69 -11.36 -17.38 6.14
C THR A 69 -10.46 -18.58 5.85
N LYS A 70 -11.01 -19.70 5.34
CA LYS A 70 -10.32 -20.98 5.10
C LYS A 70 -9.00 -20.81 4.33
N TYR A 71 -9.00 -19.99 3.28
CA TYR A 71 -7.82 -19.73 2.44
C TYR A 71 -7.22 -18.33 2.62
N GLN A 72 -7.59 -17.60 3.68
CA GLN A 72 -7.14 -16.22 3.89
C GLN A 72 -5.60 -16.11 3.91
N ASN A 73 -4.93 -17.02 4.63
CA ASN A 73 -3.48 -17.01 4.75
C ASN A 73 -2.79 -17.35 3.42
N LEU A 74 -3.33 -18.32 2.67
CA LEU A 74 -2.85 -18.69 1.35
C LEU A 74 -2.91 -17.48 0.41
N LEU A 75 -4.09 -16.87 0.26
CA LEU A 75 -4.28 -15.74 -0.64
C LEU A 75 -3.42 -14.54 -0.22
N ARG A 76 -3.39 -14.22 1.09
CA ARG A 76 -2.55 -13.13 1.61
C ARG A 76 -1.07 -13.34 1.29
N GLN A 77 -0.55 -14.56 1.45
CA GLN A 77 0.85 -14.87 1.15
C GLN A 77 1.16 -14.71 -0.35
N ARG A 78 0.28 -15.21 -1.22
CA ARG A 78 0.46 -15.10 -2.68
C ARG A 78 0.39 -13.66 -3.18
N LEU A 79 -0.59 -12.89 -2.68
CA LEU A 79 -0.70 -11.47 -3.02
C LEU A 79 0.52 -10.67 -2.51
N LYS A 80 1.01 -10.95 -1.30
CA LYS A 80 2.21 -10.30 -0.76
C LYS A 80 3.45 -10.55 -1.62
N ALA A 81 3.64 -11.80 -2.07
CA ALA A 81 4.74 -12.15 -2.97
C ALA A 81 4.62 -11.43 -4.33
N ALA A 82 3.44 -11.42 -4.94
CA ALA A 82 3.21 -10.73 -6.21
C ALA A 82 3.44 -9.21 -6.09
N THR A 83 2.98 -8.57 -5.00
CA THR A 83 3.24 -7.15 -4.75
C THR A 83 4.74 -6.87 -4.62
N ALA A 84 5.48 -7.72 -3.90
CA ALA A 84 6.93 -7.58 -3.75
C ALA A 84 7.65 -7.69 -5.10
N ASP A 85 7.23 -8.61 -5.97
CA ASP A 85 7.78 -8.75 -7.32
C ASP A 85 7.47 -7.54 -8.22
N ILE A 86 6.27 -6.96 -8.10
CA ILE A 86 5.89 -5.73 -8.80
C ILE A 86 6.74 -4.56 -8.30
N GLU A 87 6.91 -4.39 -6.99
CA GLU A 87 7.75 -3.35 -6.41
C GLU A 87 9.22 -3.50 -6.83
N ALA A 88 9.75 -4.73 -6.83
CA ALA A 88 11.11 -5.02 -7.27
C ALA A 88 11.30 -4.67 -8.76
N TYR A 89 10.36 -5.06 -9.62
CA TYR A 89 10.38 -4.71 -11.03
C TYR A 89 10.27 -3.20 -11.26
N ALA A 90 9.38 -2.53 -10.52
CA ALA A 90 9.23 -1.08 -10.56
C ALA A 90 10.53 -0.38 -10.15
N ARG A 91 11.22 -0.89 -9.14
CA ARG A 91 12.51 -0.35 -8.69
C ARG A 91 13.59 -0.56 -9.76
N ALA A 92 13.70 -1.78 -10.30
CA ALA A 92 14.69 -2.13 -11.32
C ALA A 92 14.52 -1.33 -12.62
N THR A 93 13.28 -0.98 -12.97
CA THR A 93 12.97 -0.18 -14.16
C THR A 93 12.92 1.32 -13.90
N GLY A 94 13.25 1.76 -12.68
CA GLY A 94 13.18 3.16 -12.27
C GLY A 94 11.77 3.74 -12.34
N GLN A 95 10.73 2.91 -12.26
CA GLN A 95 9.29 3.27 -12.31
C GLN A 95 8.65 3.40 -10.92
N LEU A 96 9.30 2.92 -9.87
CA LEU A 96 8.80 3.02 -8.49
C LEU A 96 8.81 4.48 -8.01
N ILE A 97 7.66 4.96 -7.55
CA ILE A 97 7.53 6.19 -6.78
C ILE A 97 7.68 5.80 -5.30
N PRO A 98 8.60 6.42 -4.52
CA PRO A 98 8.83 6.06 -3.12
C PRO A 98 7.76 6.66 -2.20
N TYR A 99 6.49 6.35 -2.49
CA TYR A 99 5.32 6.81 -1.77
C TYR A 99 4.30 5.67 -1.63
N LEU A 100 3.73 5.51 -0.45
CA LEU A 100 2.65 4.56 -0.19
C LEU A 100 1.39 5.33 0.20
N TYR A 101 0.30 5.06 -0.51
CA TYR A 101 -0.98 5.70 -0.24
C TYR A 101 -1.65 5.11 0.99
N LEU A 102 -1.70 5.89 2.07
CA LEU A 102 -2.20 5.48 3.39
C LEU A 102 -3.53 4.72 3.35
N ASN A 103 -4.49 5.19 2.55
CA ASN A 103 -5.84 4.63 2.49
C ASN A 103 -5.91 3.22 1.90
N TYR A 104 -4.89 2.81 1.12
CA TYR A 104 -4.80 1.46 0.55
C TYR A 104 -3.71 0.60 1.18
N ALA A 105 -3.01 1.13 2.19
CA ALA A 105 -1.92 0.40 2.82
C ALA A 105 -2.46 -0.78 3.65
N GLY A 106 -1.87 -1.95 3.41
CA GLY A 106 -2.11 -3.13 4.23
C GLY A 106 -1.44 -3.01 5.61
N PRO A 107 -1.78 -3.89 6.56
CA PRO A 107 -1.26 -3.86 7.94
C PRO A 107 0.26 -4.09 8.03
N ASP A 108 0.87 -4.72 7.02
CA ASP A 108 2.31 -4.98 6.97
C ASP A 108 3.09 -3.82 6.33
N GLN A 109 2.42 -2.77 5.85
CA GLN A 109 3.03 -1.63 5.17
C GLN A 109 3.16 -0.42 6.11
N LYS A 110 4.16 0.42 5.85
CA LYS A 110 4.48 1.60 6.66
C LYS A 110 4.36 2.89 5.84
N PRO A 111 3.16 3.34 5.47
CA PRO A 111 3.01 4.48 4.57
C PRO A 111 3.45 5.82 5.17
N LEU A 112 3.31 6.03 6.49
CA LEU A 112 3.81 7.27 7.09
C LEU A 112 5.34 7.41 6.94
N ALA A 113 6.08 6.31 6.83
CA ALA A 113 7.52 6.34 6.61
C ALA A 113 7.91 6.94 5.24
N THR A 114 6.96 7.06 4.31
CA THR A 114 7.20 7.64 2.99
C THR A 114 6.98 9.14 2.93
N TYR A 115 6.57 9.79 4.03
CA TYR A 115 6.25 11.22 4.04
C TYR A 115 7.49 12.12 4.13
N GLY A 116 8.65 11.55 4.43
CA GLY A 116 9.90 12.26 4.68
C GLY A 116 10.10 12.57 6.16
N GLN A 117 11.36 12.59 6.59
CA GLN A 117 11.74 12.72 8.01
C GLN A 117 11.26 14.03 8.64
N GLU A 118 11.36 15.14 7.90
CA GLU A 118 10.89 16.46 8.35
C GLU A 118 9.37 16.44 8.63
N ASN A 119 8.59 15.93 7.68
CA ASN A 119 7.14 15.80 7.83
C ASN A 119 6.75 14.88 8.98
N ILE A 120 7.47 13.76 9.18
CA ILE A 120 7.24 12.86 10.33
C ILE A 120 7.56 13.57 11.65
N GLY A 121 8.66 14.33 11.72
CA GLY A 121 9.00 15.13 12.89
C GLY A 121 7.93 16.16 13.22
N PHE A 122 7.42 16.85 12.19
CA PHE A 122 6.28 17.76 12.34
C PHE A 122 5.04 17.03 12.88
N LEU A 123 4.65 15.90 12.29
CA LEU A 123 3.50 15.10 12.77
C LEU A 123 3.65 14.65 14.22
N LYS A 124 4.86 14.27 14.65
CA LYS A 124 5.15 13.92 16.05
C LYS A 124 4.93 15.12 16.98
N SER A 125 5.46 16.29 16.64
CA SER A 125 5.26 17.51 17.44
C SER A 125 3.79 17.94 17.51
N VAL A 126 3.04 17.78 16.42
CA VAL A 126 1.59 18.04 16.38
C VAL A 126 0.86 17.05 17.28
N ALA A 127 1.20 15.76 17.22
CA ALA A 127 0.60 14.75 18.09
C ALA A 127 0.86 15.04 19.57
N GLU A 128 2.08 15.42 19.95
CA GLU A 128 2.41 15.80 21.32
C GLU A 128 1.63 17.03 21.81
N LYS A 129 1.46 18.03 20.94
CA LYS A 129 0.76 19.27 21.27
C LYS A 129 -0.75 19.07 21.46
N TYR A 130 -1.38 18.27 20.59
CA TYR A 130 -2.84 18.18 20.50
C TYR A 130 -3.42 16.88 21.07
N ASP A 131 -2.62 15.84 21.23
CA ASP A 131 -2.97 14.57 21.89
C ASP A 131 -1.89 14.19 22.92
N PRO A 132 -1.66 15.01 23.96
CA PRO A 132 -0.62 14.75 24.96
C PRO A 132 -0.88 13.46 25.75
N GLY A 133 -2.14 13.02 25.85
CA GLY A 133 -2.52 11.73 26.43
C GLY A 133 -2.32 10.53 25.50
N GLN A 134 -1.89 10.78 24.26
CA GLN A 134 -1.61 9.78 23.23
C GLN A 134 -2.80 8.85 22.95
N PHE A 135 -4.04 9.36 23.09
CA PHE A 135 -5.26 8.59 22.91
C PHE A 135 -5.32 7.95 21.51
N PHE A 136 -4.92 8.67 20.46
CA PHE A 136 -4.93 8.11 19.10
C PHE A 136 -3.81 7.10 18.84
N GLN A 137 -2.75 7.15 19.66
CA GLN A 137 -1.61 6.24 19.56
C GLN A 137 -1.83 4.92 20.31
N TYR A 138 -2.64 4.91 21.38
CA TYR A 138 -2.86 3.71 22.21
C TYR A 138 -4.32 3.34 22.43
N GLY A 139 -5.23 4.32 22.50
CA GLY A 139 -6.66 4.12 22.77
C GLY A 139 -7.48 3.71 21.54
N VAL A 140 -6.98 3.95 20.33
CA VAL A 140 -7.64 3.52 19.08
C VAL A 140 -6.98 2.25 18.55
N PRO A 141 -7.66 1.09 18.54
CA PRO A 141 -7.11 -0.15 17.99
C PRO A 141 -6.87 -0.07 16.48
N GLY A 142 -5.81 -0.72 16.01
CA GLY A 142 -5.50 -0.82 14.59
C GLY A 142 -5.13 0.51 13.92
N GLY A 143 -5.20 0.52 12.60
CA GLY A 143 -4.75 1.64 11.79
C GLY A 143 -3.23 1.85 11.85
N ILE A 144 -2.78 2.96 11.29
CA ILE A 144 -1.36 3.30 11.19
C ILE A 144 -1.06 4.44 12.14
N LYS A 145 -0.04 4.26 12.99
CA LYS A 145 0.26 5.20 14.08
C LYS A 145 1.51 6.01 13.80
N ILE A 146 1.51 7.25 14.27
CA ILE A 146 2.66 8.16 14.19
C ILE A 146 3.81 7.64 15.07
N LYS A 147 3.50 6.97 16.20
CA LYS A 147 4.52 6.37 17.07
C LYS A 147 5.29 5.19 16.44
N ASP A 148 4.77 4.59 15.36
CA ASP A 148 5.37 3.39 14.73
C ASP A 148 6.34 3.75 13.59
N VAL A 149 6.56 5.05 13.36
CA VAL A 149 7.47 5.61 12.35
C VAL A 149 8.39 6.66 12.95
#